data_AF-A0A0L8HE12-F1
#
_entry.id   AF-A0A0L8HE12-F1
#
_cell.length_a   1.000
_cell.length_b   1.000
_cell.length_c   1.000
_cell.angle_alpha   90.00
_cell.angle_beta   90.00
_cell.angle_gamma   90.00
#
_symmetry.space_group_name_H-M   'P 1'
#
loop_
_entity.id
_entity.type
_entity.pdbx_description
1 polymer ?
#
loop_
_entity_poly.entity_id
_entity_poly.type
_entity_poly.pdbx_seq_one_letter_code
_entity_poly.pdbx_strand_id
1 'polypeptide(L)'
;MDLRRVKDDVKLDLCRTYYKGGFALLPFLWFINFLWFFREAYRRPEFEQQKQIRTYVTRSLIGSLIWFSIMIIWIIIFQMKRAEWGAVADYMSFIIPTGRA
;
A
#
# COMPACT_ATOMS: atom_id res chain seq x y z
N MET A 1 14.31 2.21 12.32
CA MET A 1 15.05 3.49 12.18
C MET A 1 14.27 4.55 12.95
N ASP A 2 14.92 5.33 13.81
CA ASP A 2 14.24 6.37 14.61
C ASP A 2 14.14 7.67 13.80
N LEU A 3 12.94 8.02 13.33
CA LEU A 3 12.69 9.24 12.55
C LEU A 3 13.06 10.53 13.30
N ARG A 4 13.11 10.49 14.64
CA ARG A 4 13.44 11.69 15.44
C ARG A 4 14.90 12.10 15.30
N ARG A 5 15.77 11.16 14.92
CA ARG A 5 17.23 11.39 14.76
C ARG A 5 17.61 11.78 13.33
N VAL A 6 16.65 11.82 12.41
CA VAL A 6 16.88 12.07 10.98
C VAL A 6 16.56 13.53 10.66
N LYS A 7 17.42 14.18 9.84
CA LYS A 7 17.19 15.54 9.35
C LYS A 7 15.96 15.61 8.44
N ASP A 8 15.30 16.76 8.40
CA ASP A 8 14.02 16.92 7.70
C ASP A 8 14.12 16.73 6.18
N ASP A 9 15.26 17.09 5.57
CA ASP A 9 15.51 16.85 4.13
C ASP A 9 15.62 15.35 3.81
N VAL A 10 16.27 14.59 4.69
CA VAL A 10 16.43 13.14 4.53
C VAL A 10 15.09 12.44 4.74
N LYS A 11 14.23 12.93 5.64
CA LYS A 11 12.86 12.41 5.80
C LYS A 11 12.04 12.58 4.52
N LEU A 12 12.16 13.72 3.84
CA LEU A 12 11.49 13.98 2.58
C LEU A 12 11.94 13.00 1.48
N ASP A 13 13.25 12.80 1.35
CA ASP A 13 13.80 11.88 0.34
C ASP A 13 13.41 10.42 0.61
N LEU A 14 13.38 10.03 1.89
CA LEU A 14 12.89 8.73 2.32
C LEU A 14 11.41 8.56 1.96
N CYS A 15 10.56 9.53 2.28
CA CYS A 15 9.13 9.50 1.96
C CYS A 15 8.89 9.41 0.44
N ARG A 16 9.68 10.14 -0.36
CA ARG A 16 9.64 10.09 -1.82
C ARG A 16 10.08 8.73 -2.35
N THR A 17 11.11 8.13 -1.77
CA THR A 17 11.61 6.80 -2.16
C THR A 17 10.58 5.72 -1.88
N TYR A 18 9.94 5.75 -0.71
CA TYR A 18 8.86 4.80 -0.37
C TYR A 18 7.64 5.01 -1.27
N TYR A 19 7.31 6.26 -1.60
CA TYR A 19 6.24 6.56 -2.55
C TYR A 19 6.54 6.02 -3.96
N LYS A 20 7.77 6.19 -4.46
CA LYS A 20 8.18 5.63 -5.75
C LYS A 20 8.21 4.10 -5.72
N GLY A 21 8.73 3.51 -4.64
CA GLY A 21 8.78 2.06 -4.46
C GLY A 21 7.40 1.41 -4.49
N GLY A 22 6.36 2.09 -3.99
CA GLY A 22 5.00 1.54 -4.00
C GLY A 22 4.43 1.30 -5.41
N PHE A 23 4.94 1.99 -6.43
CA PHE A 23 4.55 1.74 -7.83
C PHE A 23 5.02 0.39 -8.36
N ALA A 24 5.96 -0.29 -7.69
CA ALA A 24 6.38 -1.65 -8.03
C ALA A 24 5.39 -2.72 -7.54
N LEU A 25 4.07 -2.42 -7.57
CA LEU A 25 2.99 -3.29 -7.09
C LEU A 25 3.08 -3.61 -5.58
N LEU A 26 3.54 -2.65 -4.78
CA LEU A 26 3.76 -2.80 -3.34
C LEU A 26 2.79 -1.90 -2.55
N PRO A 27 1.47 -2.20 -2.51
CA PRO A 27 0.49 -1.35 -1.84
C PRO A 27 0.69 -1.28 -0.32
N PHE A 28 1.28 -2.32 0.26
CA PHE A 28 1.65 -2.34 1.67
C PHE A 28 2.79 -1.37 1.98
N LEU A 29 3.71 -1.14 1.03
CA LEU A 29 4.79 -0.16 1.20
C LEU A 29 4.23 1.27 1.30
N TRP A 30 3.24 1.60 0.46
CA TRP A 30 2.52 2.87 0.58
C TRP A 30 1.78 3.02 1.90
N PHE A 31 1.20 1.92 2.41
CA PHE A 31 0.53 1.93 3.71
C PHE A 31 1.52 2.20 4.86
N ILE A 32 2.69 1.54 4.85
CA ILE A 32 3.75 1.80 5.82
C ILE A 32 4.28 3.23 5.70
N ASN A 33 4.47 3.74 4.48
CA ASN A 33 4.87 5.14 4.25
C ASN A 33 3.86 6.10 4.89
N PHE A 34 2.57 5.84 4.72
CA PHE A 34 1.51 6.63 5.36
C PHE A 34 1.63 6.58 6.89
N LEU A 35 1.63 5.40 7.51
CA LEU A 35 1.67 5.27 8.98
C LEU A 35 2.92 5.88 9.60
N TRP A 36 4.08 5.70 8.97
CA TRP A 36 5.35 6.12 9.52
C TRP A 36 5.54 7.63 9.46
N PHE A 37 5.14 8.26 8.34
CA PHE A 37 5.22 9.71 8.15
C PHE A 37 3.95 10.46 8.59
N PHE A 38 2.87 9.78 8.99
CA PHE A 38 1.63 10.42 9.46
C PHE A 38 1.88 11.38 10.62
N ARG A 39 2.68 10.95 11.60
CA ARG A 39 3.02 11.78 12.76
C ARG A 39 3.81 13.03 12.33
N GLU A 40 4.72 12.89 11.37
CA GLU A 40 5.52 14.01 10.87
C GLU A 40 4.67 14.99 10.04
N ALA A 41 3.74 14.46 9.24
CA ALA A 41 2.88 15.24 8.36
C ALA A 41 1.75 16.00 9.08
N TYR A 42 1.21 15.46 10.19
CA TYR A 42 0.01 16.00 10.83
C TYR A 42 0.14 16.35 12.32
N ARG A 43 1.13 15.80 13.04
CA ARG A 43 1.27 16.04 14.50
C ARG A 43 2.45 16.95 14.87
N ARG A 44 3.38 17.22 13.95
CA ARG A 44 4.54 18.09 14.20
C ARG A 44 4.20 19.56 13.86
N PRO A 45 4.76 20.56 14.57
CA PRO A 45 4.64 21.98 14.21
C PRO A 45 5.12 22.26 12.78
N GLU A 46 4.65 23.36 12.18
CA GLU A 46 4.96 23.69 10.77
C GLU A 46 6.46 23.78 10.50
N PHE A 47 6.90 23.09 9.45
CA PHE A 47 8.26 23.17 8.90
C PHE A 47 8.21 23.17 7.36
N GLU A 48 9.24 23.72 6.72
CA GLU A 48 9.24 24.05 5.29
C GLU A 48 8.87 22.86 4.37
N GLN A 49 9.39 21.67 4.67
CA GLN A 49 9.18 20.45 3.88
C GLN A 49 7.86 19.72 4.22
N GLN A 50 7.13 20.13 5.26
CA GLN A 50 5.94 19.42 5.76
C GLN A 50 4.83 19.32 4.71
N LYS A 51 4.60 20.39 3.94
CA LYS A 51 3.56 20.43 2.90
C LYS A 51 3.80 19.39 1.79
N GLN A 52 5.06 19.18 1.43
CA GLN A 52 5.44 18.17 0.45
C GLN A 52 5.24 16.76 1.02
N ILE A 53 5.72 16.49 2.24
CA ILE A 53 5.53 15.20 2.93
C ILE A 53 4.04 14.87 3.04
N ARG A 54 3.20 15.82 3.46
CA ARG A 54 1.76 15.63 3.57
C ARG A 54 1.12 15.22 2.23
N THR A 55 1.57 15.81 1.12
CA THR A 55 1.08 15.45 -0.22
C THR A 55 1.48 14.02 -0.59
N TYR A 56 2.73 13.62 -0.37
CA TYR A 56 3.20 12.26 -0.66
C TYR A 56 2.52 11.21 0.24
N VAL A 57 2.33 11.52 1.53
CA VAL A 57 1.64 10.67 2.50
C VAL A 57 0.18 10.45 2.10
N THR A 58 -0.53 11.53 1.73
CA THR A 58 -1.93 11.44 1.28
C THR A 58 -2.06 10.64 -0.01
N ARG A 59 -1.18 10.90 -0.99
CA ARG A 59 -1.16 10.14 -2.26
C ARG A 59 -0.82 8.66 -2.04
N SER A 60 0.09 8.35 -1.12
CA SER A 60 0.41 6.96 -0.74
C SER A 60 -0.81 6.27 -0.15
N LEU A 61 -1.55 6.94 0.75
CA LEU A 61 -2.79 6.38 1.32
C LEU A 61 -3.83 6.09 0.23
N ILE A 62 -4.08 7.04 -0.67
CA ILE A 62 -5.03 6.87 -1.77
C ILE A 62 -4.60 5.69 -2.66
N GLY A 63 -3.32 5.63 -3.06
CA GLY A 63 -2.80 4.53 -3.86
C GLY A 63 -2.96 3.17 -3.16
N SER A 64 -2.69 3.12 -1.86
CA SER A 64 -2.87 1.91 -1.05
C SER A 64 -4.33 1.47 -0.98
N LEU A 65 -5.27 2.38 -0.74
CA LEU A 65 -6.71 2.08 -0.70
C LEU A 65 -7.24 1.59 -2.05
N ILE A 66 -6.82 2.21 -3.16
CA ILE A 66 -7.20 1.77 -4.50
C ILE A 66 -6.72 0.33 -4.73
N TRP A 67 -5.46 0.04 -4.42
CA TRP A 67 -4.92 -1.31 -4.59
C TRP A 67 -5.57 -2.35 -3.69
N PHE A 68 -5.84 -2.03 -2.42
CA PHE A 68 -6.57 -2.93 -1.54
C PHE A 68 -7.98 -3.20 -2.08
N SER A 69 -8.65 -2.18 -2.60
CA SER A 69 -9.98 -2.35 -3.20
C SER A 69 -9.93 -3.27 -4.43
N ILE A 70 -8.96 -3.06 -5.33
CA ILE A 70 -8.74 -3.93 -6.50
C ILE A 70 -8.48 -5.37 -6.07
N MET A 71 -7.61 -5.58 -5.08
CA MET A 71 -7.29 -6.91 -4.56
C MET A 71 -8.50 -7.59 -3.92
N ILE A 72 -9.28 -6.86 -3.11
CA ILE A 72 -10.50 -7.38 -2.49
C ILE A 72 -11.53 -7.77 -3.55
N ILE A 73 -11.76 -6.91 -4.53
CA ILE A 73 -12.69 -7.18 -5.64
C ILE A 73 -12.24 -8.43 -6.40
N TRP A 74 -10.95 -8.54 -6.72
CA TRP A 74 -10.40 -9.72 -7.38
C TRP A 74 -10.60 -10.99 -6.55
N ILE A 75 -10.32 -10.94 -5.24
CA ILE A 75 -10.53 -12.08 -4.34
C ILE A 75 -12.00 -12.48 -4.31
N ILE A 76 -12.93 -11.53 -4.21
CA ILE A 76 -14.37 -11.82 -4.20
C ILE A 76 -14.79 -12.49 -5.50
N ILE A 77 -14.41 -11.93 -6.65
CA ILE A 77 -14.73 -12.50 -7.97
C ILE A 77 -14.14 -13.91 -8.08
N PHE A 78 -12.87 -14.08 -7.74
CA PHE A 78 -12.20 -15.37 -7.80
C PHE A 78 -12.93 -16.38 -6.91
N GLN A 79 -13.22 -16.06 -5.65
CA GLN A 79 -13.90 -16.98 -4.74
C GLN A 79 -15.32 -17.34 -5.19
N MET A 80 -16.07 -16.40 -5.77
CA MET A 80 -17.43 -16.65 -6.26
C MET A 80 -17.46 -17.44 -7.58
N LYS A 81 -16.50 -17.19 -8.47
CA LYS A 81 -16.49 -17.71 -9.84
C LYS A 81 -15.50 -18.85 -10.07
N ARG A 82 -14.65 -19.19 -9.09
CA ARG A 82 -13.64 -20.27 -9.20
C ARG A 82 -14.22 -21.56 -9.74
N ALA A 83 -15.34 -22.02 -9.17
CA ALA A 83 -15.98 -23.27 -9.58
C ALA A 83 -16.52 -23.21 -11.02
N GLU A 84 -17.04 -22.06 -11.44
CA GLU A 84 -17.57 -21.85 -12.80
C GLU A 84 -16.46 -21.82 -13.86
N TRP A 85 -15.24 -21.42 -13.50
CA TRP A 85 -14.10 -21.27 -14.41
C TRP A 85 -13.35 -22.59 -14.67
N GLY A 86 -13.68 -23.66 -13.95
CA GLY A 86 -13.14 -25.01 -14.15
C GLY A 86 -11.61 -25.04 -14.19
N ALA A 87 -11.05 -25.68 -15.22
CA ALA A 87 -9.60 -25.89 -15.36
C ALA A 87 -8.77 -24.60 -15.28
N VAL A 88 -9.29 -23.47 -15.79
CA VAL A 88 -8.58 -22.18 -15.75
C VAL A 88 -8.39 -21.70 -14.31
N ALA A 89 -9.43 -21.84 -13.48
CA ALA A 89 -9.34 -21.51 -12.07
C ALA A 89 -8.46 -22.49 -11.29
N ASP A 90 -8.43 -23.77 -11.67
CA ASP A 90 -7.54 -24.75 -11.03
C ASP A 90 -6.07 -24.44 -11.31
N TYR A 91 -5.72 -24.02 -12.54
CA TYR A 91 -4.36 -23.56 -12.87
C TYR A 91 -3.95 -22.27 -12.13
N MET A 92 -4.91 -21.38 -11.85
CA MET A 92 -4.65 -20.16 -11.07
C MET A 92 -4.66 -20.40 -9.55
N SER A 93 -5.28 -21.50 -9.09
CA SER A 93 -5.40 -21.83 -7.68
C SER A 93 -4.10 -22.37 -7.14
N PHE A 94 -3.45 -21.62 -6.26
CA PHE A 94 -2.30 -22.14 -5.51
C PHE A 94 -2.72 -23.17 -4.46
N ILE A 95 -3.91 -23.00 -3.87
CA ILE A 95 -4.48 -23.91 -2.88
C ILE A 95 -5.87 -24.30 -3.36
N ILE A 96 -6.06 -25.60 -3.63
CA ILE A 96 -7.34 -26.17 -4.01
C ILE A 96 -8.01 -26.73 -2.74
N PRO A 97 -9.21 -26.25 -2.38
CA PRO A 97 -9.91 -26.78 -1.21
C PRO A 97 -10.33 -28.24 -1.48
N THR A 98 -9.83 -29.17 -0.68
CA THR A 98 -10.09 -30.62 -0.83
C THR A 98 -11.52 -31.04 -0.46
N GLY A 99 -12.30 -30.16 0.18
CA GLY A 99 -13.64 -30.46 0.71
C GLY A 99 -14.82 -29.85 -0.04
N ARG A 100 -14.60 -29.11 -1.13
CA ARG A 100 -15.69 -28.52 -1.95
C ARG A 100 -15.39 -28.71 -3.43
N ALA A 101 -16.26 -29.47 -4.10
CA ALA A 101 -16.33 -29.56 -5.56
C ALA A 101 -16.67 -28.19 -6.16
#